data_AF-Q0UWX2-F1
#
_entry.id   AF-Q0UWX2-F1
#
_cell.length_a   1.000
_cell.length_b   1.000
_cell.length_c   1.000
_cell.angle_alpha   90.00
_cell.angle_beta   90.00
_cell.angle_gamma   90.00
#
_symmetry.space_group_name_H-M   'P 1'
#
loop_
_entity.id
_entity.type
_entity.pdbx_description
1 polymer ?
#
loop_
_entity_poly.entity_id
_entity_poly.type
_entity_poly.pdbx_seq_one_letter_code
_entity_poly.pdbx_strand_id
1 'polypeptide(L)'
;MPNSKILYDLGHDDDGEKWAGGRLQNVLNDTQAEGVVVVARWYGGQNIGPIRFTHIENCAKEAIWKWKVAATALEKESASKKQRTDDEARRKELIKNLQERDFNIFTLRKLLAEKKAKLEEQDVAPPTPQKPQVYEKMSLEALGRVDKARDATIAFVLKQIDKVEEELRLVEALEEGTPGEGEDVKELQIQGKGKEPAEPSTPK
;
A
#
# COMPACT_ATOMS: atom_id res chain seq x y z
N MET A 1 9.84 -7.28 24.19
CA MET A 1 8.44 -7.26 24.65
C MET A 1 8.41 -6.50 25.96
N PRO A 2 7.49 -5.54 26.17
CA PRO A 2 7.42 -4.86 27.46
C PRO A 2 7.11 -5.91 28.52
N ASN A 3 7.88 -5.90 29.60
CA ASN A 3 7.82 -6.85 30.69
C ASN A 3 6.50 -6.63 31.44
N SER A 4 5.42 -7.29 31.02
CA SER A 4 4.15 -7.24 31.71
C SER A 4 4.37 -7.84 33.10
N LYS A 5 4.29 -6.99 34.12
CA LYS A 5 4.45 -7.41 35.51
C LYS A 5 3.39 -8.49 35.78
N ILE A 6 3.84 -9.73 35.97
CA ILE A 6 2.97 -10.85 36.31
C ILE A 6 2.31 -10.52 37.65
N LEU A 7 0.98 -10.40 37.66
CA LEU A 7 0.19 -9.99 38.83
C LEU A 7 -0.43 -11.19 39.57
N TYR A 8 -0.17 -12.40 39.13
CA TYR A 8 -0.67 -13.62 39.76
C TYR A 8 0.48 -14.41 40.39
N ASP A 9 0.17 -15.06 41.52
CA ASP A 9 1.05 -16.01 42.17
C ASP A 9 0.62 -17.44 41.81
N LEU A 10 1.54 -18.38 41.94
CA LEU A 10 1.31 -19.79 41.64
C LEU A 10 0.96 -20.53 42.95
N GLY A 11 -0.25 -21.10 43.00
CA GLY A 11 -0.73 -21.87 44.15
C GLY A 11 -1.44 -23.16 43.75
N HIS A 12 -1.62 -24.06 44.72
CA HIS A 12 -2.34 -25.32 44.52
C HIS A 12 -3.12 -25.72 45.77
N ASP A 13 -4.13 -26.57 45.58
CA ASP A 13 -4.88 -27.25 46.62
C ASP A 13 -5.03 -28.73 46.22
N ASP A 14 -4.88 -29.63 47.18
CA ASP A 14 -4.98 -31.08 46.96
C ASP A 14 -6.43 -31.58 47.04
N ASP A 15 -7.35 -30.83 47.66
CA ASP A 15 -8.78 -31.15 47.81
C ASP A 15 -9.08 -32.63 48.14
N GLY A 16 -8.40 -33.14 49.18
CA GLY A 16 -8.57 -34.53 49.65
C GLY A 16 -7.75 -35.59 48.91
N GLU A 17 -7.14 -35.29 47.76
CA GLU A 17 -6.21 -36.17 47.05
C GLU A 17 -4.76 -35.68 47.24
N LYS A 18 -4.12 -36.14 48.31
CA LYS A 18 -2.76 -35.73 48.67
C LYS A 18 -1.78 -35.83 47.48
N TRP A 19 -1.01 -34.77 47.25
CA TRP A 19 -0.03 -34.57 46.18
C TRP A 19 -0.60 -34.26 44.78
N ALA A 20 -1.93 -34.20 44.59
CA ALA A 20 -2.51 -33.91 43.28
C ALA A 20 -2.30 -32.45 42.86
N GLY A 21 -2.47 -31.50 43.78
CA GLY A 21 -2.35 -30.06 43.51
C GLY A 21 -0.95 -29.68 43.04
N GLY A 22 0.10 -30.17 43.73
CA GLY A 22 1.48 -29.91 43.33
C GLY A 22 1.83 -30.50 41.95
N ARG A 23 1.22 -31.64 41.58
CA ARG A 23 1.37 -32.21 40.23
C ARG A 23 0.70 -31.35 39.16
N LEU A 24 -0.51 -30.86 39.43
CA LEU A 24 -1.22 -29.95 38.51
C LEU A 24 -0.50 -28.61 38.35
N GLN A 25 0.09 -28.09 39.43
CA GLN A 25 0.96 -26.91 39.39
C GLN A 25 2.14 -27.13 38.42
N ASN A 26 2.80 -28.28 38.49
CA ASN A 26 3.88 -28.61 37.56
C ASN A 26 3.37 -28.71 36.11
N VAL A 27 2.19 -29.29 35.88
CA VAL A 27 1.57 -29.34 34.55
C VAL A 27 1.32 -27.93 33.99
N LEU A 28 0.82 -27.00 34.80
CA LEU A 28 0.63 -25.60 34.39
C LEU A 28 1.95 -24.92 34.02
N ASN A 29 2.99 -25.12 34.82
CA ASN A 29 4.34 -24.60 34.56
C ASN A 29 4.94 -25.19 33.28
N ASP A 30 4.94 -26.51 33.15
CA ASP A 30 5.53 -27.23 32.01
C ASP A 30 4.84 -26.87 30.69
N THR A 31 3.53 -26.69 30.74
CA THR A 31 2.75 -26.30 29.57
C THR A 31 2.80 -24.80 29.31
N GLN A 32 3.36 -23.98 30.20
CA GLN A 32 3.31 -22.52 30.15
C GLN A 32 1.87 -22.04 29.87
N ALA A 33 0.94 -22.47 30.72
CA ALA A 33 -0.45 -22.06 30.64
C ALA A 33 -0.77 -21.13 31.82
N GLU A 34 -1.47 -20.04 31.54
CA GLU A 34 -1.90 -19.06 32.54
C GLU A 34 -3.38 -19.30 32.84
N GLY A 35 -3.72 -19.53 34.11
CA GLY A 35 -5.10 -19.77 34.53
C GLY A 35 -5.23 -20.74 35.69
N VAL A 36 -6.45 -21.24 35.90
CA VAL A 36 -6.79 -22.20 36.94
C VAL A 36 -7.21 -23.51 36.29
N VAL A 37 -6.67 -24.62 36.78
CA VAL A 37 -7.03 -25.97 36.33
C VAL A 37 -7.64 -26.73 37.50
N VAL A 38 -8.80 -27.33 37.26
CA VAL A 38 -9.51 -28.16 38.23
C VAL A 38 -9.71 -29.53 37.60
N VAL A 39 -9.34 -30.59 38.33
CA VAL A 39 -9.52 -31.97 37.89
C VAL A 39 -10.41 -32.69 38.89
N ALA A 40 -11.58 -33.14 38.42
CA ALA A 40 -12.46 -33.99 39.20
C ALA A 40 -12.12 -35.47 38.93
N ARG A 41 -11.95 -36.25 40.00
CA ARG A 41 -11.71 -37.70 39.92
C ARG A 41 -12.78 -38.45 40.70
N TRP A 42 -13.41 -39.43 40.05
CA TRP A 42 -14.42 -40.29 40.64
C TRP A 42 -13.83 -41.63 41.10
N TYR A 43 -14.19 -42.10 42.30
CA TYR A 43 -13.77 -43.41 42.79
C TYR A 43 -14.60 -44.53 42.17
N GLY A 44 -13.93 -45.42 41.42
CA GLY A 44 -14.58 -46.52 40.69
C GLY A 44 -14.67 -47.85 41.44
N GLY A 45 -14.47 -47.88 42.76
CA GLY A 45 -14.58 -49.11 43.56
C GLY A 45 -13.28 -49.88 43.81
N GLN A 46 -12.17 -49.53 43.15
CA GLN A 46 -10.84 -50.11 43.38
C GLN A 46 -9.75 -49.04 43.47
N ASN A 47 -8.83 -49.21 44.42
CA ASN A 47 -7.64 -48.37 44.53
C ASN A 47 -6.63 -48.72 43.43
N ILE A 48 -6.43 -47.79 42.49
CA ILE A 48 -5.46 -47.91 41.37
C ILE A 48 -4.04 -47.44 41.74
N GLY A 49 -3.78 -47.20 43.03
CA GLY A 49 -2.45 -46.83 43.52
C GLY A 49 -1.93 -45.53 42.88
N PRO A 50 -0.62 -45.39 42.66
CA PRO A 50 0.00 -44.18 42.11
C PRO A 50 -0.44 -43.80 40.68
N ILE A 51 -0.97 -44.75 39.90
CA ILE A 51 -1.39 -44.53 38.50
C ILE A 51 -2.46 -43.44 38.39
N ARG A 52 -3.27 -43.24 39.44
CA ARG A 52 -4.26 -42.15 39.49
C ARG A 52 -3.68 -40.77 39.23
N PHE A 53 -2.43 -40.53 39.65
CA PHE A 53 -1.78 -39.24 39.44
C PHE A 53 -1.44 -39.01 37.97
N THR A 54 -1.03 -40.06 37.26
CA THR A 54 -0.85 -40.00 35.80
C THR A 54 -2.16 -39.68 35.08
N HIS A 55 -3.29 -40.24 35.53
CA HIS A 55 -4.59 -39.89 34.96
C HIS A 55 -4.96 -38.42 35.21
N ILE A 56 -4.70 -37.90 36.42
CA ILE A 56 -4.94 -36.50 36.78
C ILE A 56 -4.10 -35.57 35.89
N GLU A 57 -2.79 -35.84 35.76
CA GLU A 57 -1.88 -35.05 34.94
C GLU A 57 -2.26 -35.09 33.45
N ASN A 58 -2.56 -36.28 32.91
CA ASN A 58 -2.93 -36.42 31.50
C ASN A 58 -4.25 -35.70 31.20
N CYS A 59 -5.25 -35.82 32.07
CA CYS A 59 -6.52 -35.11 31.94
C CYS A 59 -6.30 -33.58 31.89
N ALA A 60 -5.45 -33.05 32.76
CA ALA A 60 -5.10 -31.63 32.77
C ALA A 60 -4.36 -31.21 31.49
N LYS A 61 -3.35 -31.97 31.06
CA LYS A 61 -2.60 -31.71 29.82
C LYS A 61 -3.50 -31.68 28.59
N GLU A 62 -4.42 -32.64 28.48
CA GLU A 62 -5.38 -32.69 27.38
C GLU A 62 -6.33 -31.50 27.36
N ALA A 63 -6.84 -31.09 28.52
CA ALA A 63 -7.71 -29.92 28.65
C ALA A 63 -6.98 -28.64 28.22
N ILE A 64 -5.75 -28.43 28.70
CA ILE A 64 -4.91 -27.29 28.34
C ILE A 64 -4.62 -27.28 26.84
N TRP A 65 -4.28 -28.44 26.26
CA TRP A 65 -4.02 -28.56 24.83
C TRP A 65 -5.22 -28.15 23.98
N LYS A 66 -6.42 -28.68 24.30
CA LYS A 66 -7.66 -28.33 23.61
C LYS A 66 -7.96 -26.83 23.70
N TRP A 67 -7.74 -26.23 24.87
CA TRP A 67 -7.88 -24.79 25.06
C TRP A 67 -6.89 -23.99 24.19
N LYS A 68 -5.60 -24.36 24.16
CA LYS A 68 -4.59 -23.67 23.33
C LYS A 68 -4.93 -23.74 21.83
N VAL A 69 -5.37 -24.89 21.35
CA VAL A 69 -5.81 -25.05 19.95
C VAL A 69 -7.02 -24.17 19.65
N ALA A 70 -8.01 -24.14 20.54
CA ALA A 70 -9.18 -23.28 20.37
C ALA A 70 -8.82 -21.78 20.41
N ALA A 71 -7.96 -21.36 21.35
CA ALA A 71 -7.51 -19.98 21.47
C ALA A 71 -6.78 -19.50 20.20
N THR A 72 -5.83 -20.29 19.70
CA THR A 72 -5.10 -19.96 18.46
C THR A 72 -6.01 -19.94 17.22
N ALA A 73 -7.05 -20.79 17.17
CA ALA A 73 -8.04 -20.76 16.10
C ALA A 73 -8.87 -19.47 16.14
N LEU A 74 -9.32 -19.05 17.32
CA LEU A 74 -10.06 -17.79 17.53
C LEU A 74 -9.21 -16.57 17.15
N GLU A 75 -7.94 -16.54 17.55
CA GLU A 75 -7.01 -15.47 17.17
C GLU A 75 -6.84 -15.38 15.65
N LYS A 76 -6.63 -16.52 14.97
CA LYS A 76 -6.53 -16.56 13.50
C LYS A 76 -7.82 -16.10 12.82
N GLU A 77 -8.98 -16.51 13.33
CA GLU A 77 -10.27 -16.07 12.80
C GLU A 77 -10.44 -14.56 12.96
N SER A 78 -10.14 -14.01 14.14
CA SER A 78 -10.21 -12.57 14.40
C SER A 78 -9.24 -11.77 13.51
N ALA A 79 -8.02 -12.26 13.33
CA ALA A 79 -7.02 -11.66 12.45
C ALA A 79 -7.48 -11.67 10.99
N SER A 80 -8.06 -12.78 10.52
CA SER A 80 -8.60 -12.89 9.17
C SER A 80 -9.80 -11.97 8.93
N LYS A 81 -10.68 -11.82 9.92
CA LYS A 81 -11.81 -10.88 9.86
C LYS A 81 -11.31 -9.45 9.79
N LYS A 82 -10.36 -9.07 10.65
CA LYS A 82 -9.73 -7.75 10.64
C LYS A 82 -9.02 -7.47 9.31
N GLN A 83 -8.27 -8.43 8.78
CA GLN A 83 -7.61 -8.28 7.49
C GLN A 83 -8.62 -8.08 6.36
N ARG A 84 -9.72 -8.84 6.34
CA ARG A 84 -10.79 -8.66 5.34
C ARG A 84 -11.45 -7.28 5.42
N THR A 85 -11.73 -6.79 6.63
CA THR A 85 -12.31 -5.46 6.80
C THR A 85 -11.33 -4.36 6.38
N ASP A 86 -10.05 -4.50 6.71
CA ASP A 86 -9.00 -3.55 6.31
C ASP A 86 -8.81 -3.56 4.78
N ASP A 87 -8.81 -4.74 4.15
CA ASP A 87 -8.72 -4.90 2.70
C ASP A 87 -9.95 -4.29 2.00
N GLU A 88 -11.16 -4.48 2.54
CA GLU A 88 -12.37 -3.87 1.99
C GLU A 88 -12.35 -2.34 2.11
N ALA A 89 -11.86 -1.80 3.23
CA ALA A 89 -11.70 -0.36 3.41
C ALA A 89 -10.68 0.23 2.42
N ARG A 90 -9.50 -0.39 2.29
CA ARG A 90 -8.47 -0.01 1.30
C ARG A 90 -9.01 -0.07 -0.13
N ARG A 91 -9.81 -1.09 -0.44
CA ARG A 91 -10.45 -1.24 -1.75
C ARG A 91 -11.39 -0.08 -2.04
N LYS A 92 -12.25 0.28 -1.09
CA LYS A 92 -13.20 1.40 -1.25
C LYS A 92 -12.47 2.74 -1.41
N GLU A 93 -11.43 2.98 -0.62
CA GLU A 93 -10.60 4.17 -0.73
C GLU A 93 -9.90 4.25 -2.10
N LEU A 94 -9.31 3.15 -2.56
CA LEU A 94 -8.63 3.09 -3.85
C LEU A 94 -9.59 3.32 -5.03
N ILE A 95 -10.82 2.79 -4.96
CA ILE A 95 -11.86 3.05 -5.96
C ILE A 95 -12.18 4.55 -6.03
N LYS A 96 -12.36 5.20 -4.87
CA LYS A 96 -12.65 6.64 -4.81
C LYS A 96 -11.50 7.45 -5.43
N ASN A 97 -10.26 7.16 -5.05
CA ASN A 97 -9.08 7.85 -5.58
C ASN A 97 -8.94 7.66 -7.10
N LEU A 98 -9.24 6.47 -7.62
CA LEU A 98 -9.23 6.20 -9.06
C LEU A 98 -10.28 7.03 -9.82
N GLN A 99 -11.49 7.16 -9.27
CA GLN A 99 -12.53 8.00 -9.85
C GLN A 99 -12.13 9.48 -9.89
N GLU A 100 -11.53 9.98 -8.81
CA GLU A 100 -11.00 11.36 -8.75
C GLU A 100 -9.86 11.56 -9.76
N ARG A 101 -8.94 10.59 -9.89
CA ARG A 101 -7.87 10.63 -10.89
C ARG A 101 -8.39 10.63 -12.32
N ASP A 102 -9.40 9.82 -12.64
CA ASP A 102 -10.04 9.83 -13.96
C ASP A 102 -10.63 11.20 -14.31
N PHE A 103 -11.32 11.83 -13.34
CA PHE A 103 -11.86 13.17 -13.50
C PHE A 103 -10.75 14.21 -13.76
N ASN A 104 -9.64 14.10 -13.03
CA ASN A 104 -8.47 14.96 -13.25
C ASN A 104 -7.86 14.72 -14.65
N ILE A 105 -7.69 13.48 -15.08
CA ILE A 105 -7.19 13.15 -16.44
C ILE A 105 -8.10 13.75 -17.50
N PHE A 106 -9.42 13.64 -17.32
CA PHE A 106 -10.39 14.24 -18.24
C PHE A 106 -10.21 15.76 -18.33
N THR A 107 -10.12 16.43 -17.18
CA THR A 107 -9.93 17.89 -17.11
C THR A 107 -8.60 18.32 -17.73
N LEU A 108 -7.49 17.63 -17.40
CA LEU A 108 -6.17 17.92 -17.95
C LEU A 108 -6.12 17.70 -19.46
N ARG A 109 -6.74 16.65 -19.98
CA ARG A 109 -6.83 16.41 -21.43
C ARG A 109 -7.65 17.48 -22.14
N LYS A 110 -8.74 17.95 -21.52
CA LYS A 110 -9.53 19.05 -22.03
C LYS A 110 -8.69 20.33 -22.12
N LEU A 111 -7.98 20.68 -21.06
CA LEU A 111 -7.08 21.85 -21.03
C LEU A 111 -5.95 21.73 -22.07
N LEU A 112 -5.35 20.55 -22.20
CA LEU A 112 -4.34 20.28 -23.22
C LEU A 112 -4.90 20.51 -24.63
N ALA A 113 -6.11 20.03 -24.93
CA ALA A 113 -6.75 20.23 -26.22
C ALA A 113 -7.04 21.71 -26.50
N GLU A 114 -7.54 22.45 -25.50
CA GLU A 114 -7.76 23.90 -25.61
C GLU A 114 -6.45 24.68 -25.85
N LYS A 115 -5.35 24.31 -25.18
CA LYS A 115 -4.04 24.95 -25.40
C LYS A 115 -3.40 24.60 -26.73
N LYS A 116 -3.51 23.34 -27.18
CA LYS A 116 -3.04 22.94 -28.51
C LYS A 116 -3.79 23.64 -29.63
N ALA A 117 -5.12 23.75 -29.50
CA ALA A 117 -5.96 24.48 -30.45
C ALA A 117 -5.56 25.96 -30.56
N LYS A 118 -5.21 26.60 -29.44
CA LYS A 118 -4.67 27.97 -29.43
C LYS A 118 -3.31 28.07 -30.15
N LEU A 119 -2.41 27.12 -29.93
CA LEU A 119 -1.11 27.09 -30.59
C LEU A 119 -1.22 26.88 -32.12
N GLU A 120 -2.17 26.04 -32.55
CA GLU A 120 -2.34 25.64 -33.96
C GLU A 120 -3.38 26.49 -34.73
N GLU A 121 -3.97 27.52 -34.11
CA GLU A 121 -5.10 28.33 -34.66
C GLU A 121 -6.23 27.49 -35.29
N GLN A 122 -6.50 26.30 -34.74
CA GLN A 122 -7.56 25.39 -35.21
C GLN A 122 -8.73 25.30 -34.23
N ASP A 123 -9.91 25.02 -34.75
CA ASP A 123 -11.09 24.73 -33.92
C ASP A 123 -10.84 23.51 -33.02
N VAL A 124 -11.25 23.61 -31.76
CA VAL A 124 -11.04 22.58 -30.75
C VAL A 124 -11.72 21.27 -31.18
N ALA A 125 -10.91 20.27 -31.57
CA ALA A 125 -11.44 18.95 -31.90
C ALA A 125 -12.17 18.35 -30.67
N PRO A 126 -13.40 17.83 -30.83
CA PRO A 126 -14.17 17.33 -29.70
C PRO A 126 -13.45 16.15 -29.02
N PRO A 127 -13.44 16.10 -27.68
CA PRO A 127 -12.77 15.04 -26.95
C PRO A 127 -13.40 13.68 -27.31
N THR A 128 -12.57 12.71 -27.69
CA THR A 128 -13.02 11.36 -28.03
C THR A 128 -13.72 10.73 -26.81
N PRO A 129 -14.96 10.21 -26.94
CA PRO A 129 -15.69 9.64 -25.80
C PRO A 129 -14.95 8.44 -25.21
N GLN A 130 -14.59 8.54 -23.93
CA GLN A 130 -14.03 7.41 -23.18
C GLN A 130 -15.12 6.77 -22.34
N LYS A 131 -15.28 5.45 -22.47
CA LYS A 131 -16.22 4.70 -21.62
C LYS A 131 -15.75 4.79 -20.16
N PRO A 132 -16.64 5.16 -19.22
CA PRO A 132 -16.32 5.15 -17.79
C PRO A 132 -15.87 3.75 -17.36
N GLN A 133 -14.75 3.66 -16.64
CA GLN A 133 -14.28 2.39 -16.10
C GLN A 133 -15.05 2.01 -14.84
N VAL A 134 -15.47 0.74 -14.76
CA VAL A 134 -16.24 0.22 -13.64
C VAL A 134 -15.30 -0.47 -12.65
N TYR A 135 -14.85 0.28 -11.64
CA TYR A 135 -13.86 -0.16 -10.64
C TYR A 135 -14.43 -1.13 -9.60
N GLU A 136 -15.73 -1.07 -9.34
CA GLU A 136 -16.43 -1.85 -8.32
C GLU A 136 -16.37 -3.36 -8.51
N LYS A 137 -16.01 -3.85 -9.69
CA LYS A 137 -15.89 -5.28 -10.01
C LYS A 137 -14.46 -5.80 -9.96
N MET A 138 -13.47 -4.92 -9.74
CA MET A 138 -12.05 -5.29 -9.79
C MET A 138 -11.52 -5.76 -8.42
N SER A 139 -10.51 -6.62 -8.44
CA SER A 139 -9.76 -7.02 -7.23
C SER A 139 -8.85 -5.89 -6.75
N LEU A 140 -8.43 -5.93 -5.47
CA LEU A 140 -7.49 -4.95 -4.90
C LEU A 140 -6.20 -4.82 -5.72
N GLU A 141 -5.64 -5.95 -6.16
CA GLU A 141 -4.42 -5.97 -6.96
C GLU A 141 -4.65 -5.34 -8.34
N ALA A 142 -5.76 -5.66 -9.00
CA ALA A 142 -6.11 -5.06 -10.28
C ALA A 142 -6.31 -3.55 -10.16
N LEU A 143 -7.00 -3.08 -9.11
CA LEU A 143 -7.17 -1.66 -8.82
C LEU A 143 -5.80 -0.97 -8.63
N GLY A 144 -4.87 -1.58 -7.90
CA GLY A 144 -3.52 -1.02 -7.71
C GLY A 144 -2.72 -0.90 -9.02
N ARG A 145 -2.87 -1.86 -9.95
CA ARG A 145 -2.26 -1.77 -11.28
C ARG A 145 -2.86 -0.62 -12.10
N VAL A 146 -4.18 -0.45 -12.04
CA VAL A 146 -4.85 0.66 -12.73
C VAL A 146 -4.43 2.00 -12.13
N ASP A 147 -4.30 2.08 -10.81
CA ASP A 147 -3.86 3.27 -10.10
C ASP A 147 -2.51 3.78 -10.60
N LYS A 148 -1.53 2.87 -10.64
CA LYS A 148 -0.20 3.17 -11.20
C LYS A 148 -0.25 3.60 -12.66
N ALA A 149 -1.13 3.00 -13.46
CA ALA A 149 -1.31 3.39 -14.87
C ALA A 149 -1.95 4.79 -15.01
N ARG A 150 -2.86 5.16 -14.11
CA ARG A 150 -3.48 6.49 -14.07
C ARG A 150 -2.50 7.56 -13.66
N ASP A 151 -1.68 7.32 -12.64
CA ASP A 151 -0.60 8.23 -12.26
C ASP A 151 0.40 8.47 -13.40
N ALA A 152 0.80 7.42 -14.12
CA ALA A 152 1.64 7.55 -15.31
C ALA A 152 0.97 8.37 -16.42
N THR A 153 -0.36 8.23 -16.58
CA THR A 153 -1.13 9.01 -17.56
C THR A 153 -1.19 10.49 -17.18
N ILE A 154 -1.44 10.81 -15.90
CA ILE A 154 -1.44 12.18 -15.39
C ILE A 154 -0.07 12.82 -15.64
N ALA A 155 1.01 12.14 -15.25
CA ALA A 155 2.37 12.62 -15.46
C ALA A 155 2.68 12.87 -16.95
N PHE A 156 2.22 11.98 -17.84
CA PHE A 156 2.38 12.17 -19.27
C PHE A 156 1.61 13.41 -19.78
N VAL A 157 0.35 13.59 -19.38
CA VAL A 157 -0.47 14.73 -19.82
C VAL A 157 0.10 16.05 -19.31
N LEU A 158 0.53 16.12 -18.04
CA LEU A 158 1.19 17.30 -17.48
C LEU A 158 2.43 17.67 -18.29
N LYS A 159 3.31 16.71 -18.57
CA LYS A 159 4.51 16.95 -19.38
C LYS A 159 4.20 17.47 -20.80
N GLN A 160 3.08 17.05 -21.39
CA GLN A 160 2.64 17.57 -22.68
C GLN A 160 2.09 19.00 -22.57
N ILE A 161 1.37 19.31 -21.49
CA ILE A 161 0.91 20.68 -21.21
C ILE A 161 2.10 21.61 -21.04
N ASP A 162 3.08 21.25 -20.20
CA ASP A 162 4.29 22.05 -19.97
C ASP A 162 5.02 22.34 -21.28
N LYS A 163 5.11 21.34 -22.16
CA LYS A 163 5.74 21.49 -23.47
C LYS A 163 4.98 22.49 -24.36
N VAL A 164 3.65 22.39 -24.43
CA VAL A 164 2.81 23.30 -25.22
C VAL A 164 2.83 24.71 -24.65
N GLU A 165 2.88 24.85 -23.31
CA GLU A 165 3.01 26.15 -22.65
C GLU A 165 4.34 26.83 -22.96
N GLU A 166 5.45 26.10 -22.95
CA GLU A 166 6.76 26.63 -23.36
C GLU A 166 6.77 27.03 -24.84
N GLU A 167 6.17 26.23 -25.73
CA GLU A 167 6.03 26.57 -27.15
C GLU A 167 5.17 27.83 -27.35
N LEU A 168 4.03 27.95 -26.69
CA LEU A 168 3.18 29.15 -26.71
C LEU A 168 3.96 30.39 -26.23
N ARG A 169 4.69 30.25 -25.12
CA ARG A 169 5.51 31.33 -24.56
C ARG A 169 6.61 31.78 -25.51
N LEU A 170 7.23 30.85 -26.24
CA LEU A 170 8.24 31.17 -27.26
C LEU A 170 7.63 31.91 -28.45
N VAL A 171 6.42 31.52 -28.88
CA VAL A 171 5.68 32.22 -29.95
C VAL A 171 5.33 33.64 -29.52
N GLU A 172 4.76 33.82 -28.32
CA GLU A 172 4.44 35.15 -27.76
C GLU A 172 5.70 36.05 -27.65
N ALA A 173 6.83 35.50 -27.20
CA ALA A 173 8.09 36.25 -27.10
C ALA A 173 8.69 36.67 -28.46
N LEU A 174 8.43 35.89 -29.52
CA LEU A 174 8.84 36.23 -30.89
C LEU A 174 7.93 37.32 -31.49
N GLU A 175 6.63 37.32 -31.17
CA GLU A 175 5.68 38.35 -31.62
C GLU A 175 5.90 39.70 -30.92
N GLU A 176 6.26 39.71 -29.63
CA GLU A 176 6.64 40.94 -28.91
C GLU A 176 8.02 41.49 -29.35
N GLY A 177 8.80 40.70 -30.10
CA GLY A 177 10.16 41.02 -30.56
C GLY A 177 10.26 41.78 -31.88
N THR A 178 9.16 42.09 -32.58
CA THR A 178 9.17 42.84 -33.84
C THR A 178 8.72 44.31 -33.67
N PRO A 179 9.65 45.27 -33.53
CA PRO A 179 9.38 46.65 -33.91
C PRO A 179 9.43 46.77 -35.45
N GLY A 180 8.41 47.42 -36.01
CA GLY A 180 8.05 47.39 -37.43
C GLY A 180 9.12 47.83 -38.44
N GLU A 181 8.92 47.35 -39.67
CA GLU A 181 9.67 47.70 -40.87
C GLU A 181 9.61 49.19 -41.21
N GLY A 182 10.76 49.74 -41.62
CA GLY A 182 10.90 51.06 -42.22
C GLY A 182 12.28 51.20 -42.88
N GLU A 183 12.28 51.07 -44.20
CA GLU A 183 13.27 51.46 -45.22
C GLU A 183 14.64 52.00 -44.77
N ASP A 184 15.74 51.43 -45.29
CA ASP A 184 16.70 52.22 -46.07
C ASP A 184 17.77 51.36 -46.76
N VAL A 185 17.83 51.52 -48.09
CA VAL A 185 18.83 50.98 -49.00
C VAL A 185 20.14 51.74 -48.81
N LYS A 186 21.27 51.04 -48.55
CA LYS A 186 22.59 51.56 -48.91
C LYS A 186 23.62 50.44 -49.13
N GLU A 187 23.78 50.17 -50.40
CA GLU A 187 24.95 49.68 -51.11
C GLU A 187 26.28 50.19 -50.50
N LEU A 188 27.23 49.28 -50.26
CA LEU A 188 28.68 49.53 -50.27
C LEU A 188 29.43 48.19 -50.41
N GLN A 189 29.84 47.90 -51.64
CA GLN A 189 30.95 46.99 -51.95
C GLN A 189 32.25 47.56 -51.39
N ILE A 190 33.08 46.78 -50.69
CA ILE A 190 34.55 46.80 -50.86
C ILE A 190 35.11 45.38 -50.71
N GLN A 191 35.92 45.02 -51.70
CA GLN A 191 36.67 43.77 -51.91
C GLN A 191 37.82 43.58 -50.90
N GLY A 192 38.27 42.33 -50.71
CA GLY A 192 39.70 42.07 -50.50
C GLY A 192 40.12 40.93 -49.56
N LYS A 193 40.32 39.74 -50.14
CA LYS A 193 41.38 38.74 -49.89
C LYS A 193 41.94 38.51 -48.47
N GLY A 194 41.96 37.23 -48.05
CA GLY A 194 43.16 36.66 -47.41
C GLY A 194 42.99 35.45 -46.48
N LYS A 195 43.27 34.25 -47.03
CA LYS A 195 43.89 33.05 -46.40
C LYS A 195 43.23 32.31 -45.21
N GLU A 196 42.74 31.11 -45.50
CA GLU A 196 42.79 29.88 -44.69
C GLU A 196 44.24 29.38 -44.44
N PRO A 197 44.48 28.28 -43.67
CA PRO A 197 43.84 27.79 -42.43
C PRO A 197 44.90 27.26 -41.42
N ALA A 198 44.50 26.91 -40.17
CA ALA A 198 45.21 25.91 -39.36
C ALA A 198 44.32 25.39 -38.21
N GLU A 199 43.85 24.16 -38.35
CA GLU A 199 43.40 23.26 -37.27
C GLU A 199 44.63 22.64 -36.54
N PRO A 200 44.50 21.59 -35.69
CA PRO A 200 43.79 21.48 -34.42
C PRO A 200 44.74 20.93 -33.30
N SER A 201 44.36 20.99 -32.02
CA SER A 201 44.99 20.13 -31.00
C SER A 201 44.05 19.73 -29.86
N THR A 202 43.51 18.52 -29.97
CA THR A 202 43.02 17.64 -28.91
C THR A 202 44.20 16.92 -28.20
N PRO A 203 43.99 15.95 -27.28
CA PRO A 203 43.27 15.95 -26.01
C PRO A 203 44.13 15.33 -24.86
N LYS A 204 43.59 15.26 -23.64
CA LYS A 204 43.82 14.14 -22.70
C LYS A 204 42.64 13.98 -21.75
#